data_AF-A0AAU7I6L4-F1
#
_entry.id   AF-A0AAU7I6L4-F1
#
_cell.length_a   1.000
_cell.length_b   1.000
_cell.length_c   1.000
_cell.angle_alpha   90.00
_cell.angle_beta   90.00
_cell.angle_gamma   90.00
#
_symmetry.space_group_name_H-M   'P 1'
#
loop_
_entity.id
_entity.type
_entity.pdbx_description
1 polymer ?
#
loop_
_entity_poly.entity_id
_entity_poly.type
_entity_poly.pdbx_seq_one_letter_code
_entity_poly.pdbx_strand_id
1 'polypeptide(L)' 'MFAYEWAFFDKNGNRLPSIVTTEQRTYAAGDVKHYNGKNYKIVYRIIDRVTTDSDLNIAVEV' A
#
# COMPACT_ATOMS: atom_id res chain seq x y z
N MET A 1 14.79 -11.59 2.95
CA MET A 1 14.39 -10.23 3.37
C MET A 1 13.05 -9.98 2.71
N PHE A 2 12.00 -9.74 3.49
CA PHE A 2 10.65 -9.56 2.94
C PHE A 2 10.55 -8.19 2.27
N ALA A 3 9.90 -8.14 1.12
CA ALA A 3 9.57 -6.91 0.42
C ALA A 3 8.07 -6.65 0.56
N TYR A 4 7.70 -5.41 0.76
CA TYR A 4 6.32 -4.95 0.84
C TYR A 4 6.07 -4.03 -0.34
N GLU A 5 4.98 -4.23 -1.05
CA GLU A 5 4.52 -3.34 -2.10
C GLU A 5 3.34 -2.50 -1.60
N TRP A 6 3.33 -1.22 -1.94
CA TRP A 6 2.19 -0.33 -1.75
C TRP A 6 1.61 0.09 -3.08
N ALA A 7 0.35 -0.25 -3.34
CA ALA A 7 -0.41 0.29 -4.44
C ALA A 7 -1.29 1.45 -3.96
N PHE A 8 -1.04 2.64 -4.52
CA PHE A 8 -1.83 3.84 -4.24
C PHE A 8 -2.78 4.13 -5.39
N PHE A 9 -3.97 4.63 -5.06
CA PHE A 9 -4.96 5.09 -6.02
C PHE A 9 -5.32 6.54 -5.69
N ASP A 10 -5.31 7.40 -6.70
CA ASP A 10 -5.78 8.78 -6.55
C ASP A 10 -7.31 8.81 -6.36
N LYS A 11 -7.85 9.99 -6.04
CA LYS A 11 -9.30 10.18 -5.86
C LYS A 11 -10.16 9.87 -7.09
N ASN A 12 -9.56 9.79 -8.28
CA ASN A 12 -10.24 9.43 -9.53
C ASN A 12 -10.17 7.91 -9.81
N GLY A 13 -9.52 7.14 -8.93
CA GLY A 13 -9.31 5.71 -9.11
C GLY A 13 -8.11 5.36 -9.99
N ASN A 14 -7.27 6.33 -10.38
CA ASN A 14 -6.05 6.06 -11.14
C ASN A 14 -5.00 5.44 -10.24
N ARG A 15 -4.44 4.30 -10.64
CA ARG A 15 -3.30 3.70 -9.94
C ARG A 15 -2.06 4.57 -10.11
N LEU A 16 -1.49 5.00 -8.99
CA LEU A 16 -0.20 5.67 -8.92
C LEU A 16 0.94 4.63 -8.88
N PRO A 17 2.21 5.05 -9.13
CA PRO A 17 3.35 4.16 -9.02
C PRO A 17 3.40 3.47 -7.66
N SER A 18 3.64 2.15 -7.66
CA SER A 18 3.77 1.42 -6.42
C SER A 18 5.12 1.67 -5.76
N ILE A 19 5.15 1.55 -4.44
CA ILE A 19 6.37 1.70 -3.65
C ILE A 19 6.74 0.34 -3.09
N VAL A 20 7.95 -0.12 -3.42
CA VAL A 20 8.56 -1.27 -2.77
C VAL A 20 9.33 -0.77 -1.56
N THR A 21 9.07 -1.37 -0.40
CA THR A 21 9.76 -1.07 0.86
C THR A 21 10.10 -2.35 1.58
N THR A 22 11.14 -2.32 2.41
CA THR A 22 11.50 -3.42 3.32
C THR A 22 11.05 -3.14 4.75
N GLU A 23 10.43 -1.97 4.99
CA GLU A 23 9.85 -1.63 6.28
C GLU A 23 8.61 -2.48 6.56
N GLN A 24 8.77 -3.43 7.49
CA GLN A 24 7.65 -4.17 8.05
C GLN A 24 6.86 -3.26 8.99
N ARG A 25 5.81 -2.63 8.45
CA ARG A 25 4.82 -1.93 9.26
C ARG A 25 3.48 -2.64 9.12
N THR A 26 2.94 -3.10 10.23
CA THR A 26 1.61 -3.70 10.28
C THR A 26 0.59 -2.56 10.28
N TYR A 27 -0.08 -2.36 9.15
CA TYR A 27 -1.19 -1.42 9.04
C TYR A 27 -2.52 -2.15 8.99
N ALA A 28 -3.51 -1.62 9.70
CA ALA A 28 -4.88 -2.09 9.63
C ALA A 28 -5.63 -1.38 8.48
N ALA A 29 -6.67 -2.03 7.95
CA ALA A 29 -7.63 -1.34 7.10
C ALA A 29 -8.26 -0.19 7.89
N GLY A 30 -8.18 1.02 7.34
CA GLY A 30 -8.58 2.25 8.02
C GLY A 30 -7.43 3.20 8.34
N ASP A 31 -6.21 2.69 8.46
CA ASP A 31 -5.02 3.50 8.77
C ASP A 31 -4.74 4.50 7.64
N VAL A 32 -4.12 5.63 7.99
CA VAL A 32 -3.75 6.67 7.03
C VAL A 32 -2.25 6.66 6.77
N LYS A 33 -1.88 6.67 5.49
CA LYS A 33 -0.50 6.77 5.02
C LYS A 33 -0.30 8.09 4.29
N HIS A 34 0.75 8.81 4.66
CA HIS A 34 1.16 10.02 3.94
C HIS A 34 2.11 9.65 2.79
N TYR A 35 1.78 10.07 1.58
CA TYR A 35 2.61 9.86 0.39
C TYR A 35 2.47 11.04 -0.57
N ASN A 36 3.60 11.57 -1.04
CA ASN A 36 3.67 12.68 -2.00
C ASN A 36 2.80 13.90 -1.61
N GLY A 37 2.83 14.31 -0.33
CA GLY A 37 2.06 15.44 0.17
C GLY A 37 0.56 15.17 0.37
N LYS A 38 0.10 13.94 0.12
CA LYS A 38 -1.31 13.53 0.21
C LYS A 38 -1.50 12.41 1.24
N ASN A 39 -2.73 12.30 1.73
CA ASN A 39 -3.11 11.24 2.65
C ASN A 39 -3.88 10.15 1.89
N TYR A 40 -3.56 8.90 2.18
CA TYR A 40 -4.22 7.74 1.62
C TYR A 40 -4.70 6.83 2.74
N LYS A 41 -5.96 6.42 2.70
CA LYS A 41 -6.54 5.46 3.63
C LYS A 41 -6.28 4.05 3.12
N ILE A 42 -5.79 3.21 4.00
CA ILE A 42 -5.50 1.80 3.73
C ILE A 42 -6.81 1.04 3.68
N VAL A 43 -7.06 0.33 2.59
CA VAL A 43 -8.33 -0.37 2.37
C VAL A 43 -8.17 -1.89 2.39
N TYR A 44 -6.99 -2.41 2.04
CA TYR A 44 -6.78 -3.85 1.96
C TYR A 44 -5.30 -4.24 2.11
N ARG A 45 -5.04 -5.38 2.74
CA ARG A 45 -3.74 -6.07 2.78
C ARG A 45 -3.88 -7.45 2.13
N ILE A 46 -3.15 -7.68 1.03
CA ILE A 46 -3.04 -8.98 0.37
C ILE A 46 -1.74 -9.63 0.83
N ILE A 47 -1.84 -10.76 1.52
CA ILE A 47 -0.69 -11.55 2.02
C ILE A 47 -0.26 -12.60 0.99
N ASP A 48 -1.12 -12.91 0.01
CA ASP A 48 -0.98 -14.04 -0.92
C ASP A 48 -0.54 -13.69 -2.35
N ARG A 49 -0.19 -12.44 -2.67
CA ARG A 49 0.38 -12.12 -4.00
C ARG A 49 1.87 -12.46 -4.05
N VAL A 50 2.15 -13.71 -3.69
CA VAL A 50 3.46 -14.28 -3.45
C VAL A 50 3.74 -15.29 -4.54
N THR A 51 4.14 -14.81 -5.70
CA THR A 51 5.11 -15.58 -6.48
C THR A 51 6.53 -15.44 -5.89
N THR A 52 6.74 -14.53 -4.92
CA THR A 52 8.00 -14.33 -4.18
C THR A 52 7.78 -13.50 -2.90
N ASP A 53 7.72 -14.14 -1.73
CA ASP A 53 7.82 -13.57 -0.36
C ASP A 53 7.41 -12.09 -0.11
N SER A 54 6.28 -11.62 -0.65
CA SER A 54 5.90 -10.20 -0.61
C SER A 54 4.43 -9.93 -0.28
N ASP A 55 4.21 -8.98 0.62
CA ASP A 55 2.88 -8.47 1.00
C ASP A 55 2.52 -7.23 0.17
N LEU A 56 1.28 -7.14 -0.32
CA LEU A 56 0.77 -5.98 -1.03
C LEU A 56 -0.28 -5.22 -0.20
N ASN A 57 -0.05 -3.94 0.03
CA ASN A 57 -1.00 -3.04 0.69
C ASN A 57 -1.64 -2.09 -0.32
N ILE A 58 -2.96 -1.91 -0.23
CA ILE A 58 -3.73 -1.03 -1.11
C ILE A 58 -4.23 0.17 -0.30
N ALA A 59 -3.99 1.38 -0.82
CA ALA A 59 -4.43 2.63 -0.20
C ALA A 59 -5.07 3.58 -1.22
N VAL A 60 -6.08 4.34 -0.79
CA VAL A 60 -6.87 5.26 -1.63
C VAL A 60 -6.83 6.67 -1.07
N GLU A 61 -6.69 7.69 -1.93
CA GLU A 61 -6.65 9.10 -1.52
C GLU A 61 -7.91 9.48 -0.73
N VAL A 62 -7.74 10.27 0.34
CA VAL A 62 -8.82 10.79 1.20
C VAL A 62 -8.99 12.29 1.04
#